data_AF-A0A9D1YUD0-F1
#
_entry.id   AF-A0A9D1YUD0-F1
#
_cell.length_a   1.000
_cell.length_b   1.000
_cell.length_c   1.000
_cell.angle_alpha   90.00
_cell.angle_beta   90.00
_cell.angle_gamma   90.00
#
_symmetry.space_group_name_H-M   'P 1'
#
loop_
_entity.id
_entity.type
_entity.pdbx_description
1 polymer ?
#
loop_
_entity_poly.entity_id
_entity_poly.type
_entity_poly.pdbx_seq_one_letter_code
_entity_poly.pdbx_strand_id
1 'polypeptide(L)'
;MITLLKGTFPKDYLGNIIVQYQLPFPCRALKIVLRTEELERKTAALSHEKEAVEAFLLHCERAPEPEEKERILGQMKTEIQLAAFLSGVFMGNIHRPGKEKRMLFSPNAERTCGCMDIKGPYHGLLKLVINSFGVLEEALPWELEISAEPAERERKERI
;
A
#
# COMPACT_ATOMS: atom_id res chain seq x y z
N MET A 1 -18.68 -10.08 -5.31
CA MET A 1 -18.25 -10.52 -3.96
C MET A 1 -17.36 -9.45 -3.36
N ILE A 2 -17.48 -9.20 -2.06
CA ILE A 2 -16.59 -8.31 -1.30
C ILE A 2 -15.99 -9.10 -0.15
N THR A 3 -14.68 -8.98 0.06
CA THR A 3 -13.97 -9.50 1.23
C THR A 3 -13.28 -8.33 1.93
N LEU A 4 -13.40 -8.28 3.25
CA LEU A 4 -12.81 -7.25 4.10
C LEU A 4 -11.83 -7.88 5.08
N LEU A 5 -10.61 -7.36 5.11
CA LEU A 5 -9.57 -7.77 6.03
C LEU A 5 -9.11 -6.54 6.82
N LYS A 6 -8.80 -6.74 8.10
CA LYS A 6 -8.37 -5.66 8.98
C LYS A 6 -7.13 -6.10 9.75
N GLY A 7 -6.31 -5.14 10.11
CA GLY A 7 -5.21 -5.34 11.01
C GLY A 7 -4.64 -4.01 11.47
N THR A 8 -3.52 -4.08 12.16
CA THR A 8 -2.84 -2.91 12.70
C THR A 8 -1.35 -3.10 12.48
N PHE A 9 -0.68 -2.08 11.94
CA PHE A 9 0.77 -2.01 12.03
C PHE A 9 1.14 -1.64 13.46
N PRO A 10 1.96 -2.44 14.16
CA PRO A 10 2.48 -2.05 15.46
C PRO A 10 3.25 -0.73 15.37
N LYS A 11 3.40 -0.07 16.51
CA LYS A 11 4.37 1.02 16.66
C LYS A 11 5.77 0.52 16.24
N ASP A 12 6.53 1.41 15.60
CA ASP A 12 7.87 1.23 15.06
C ASP A 12 7.98 0.14 13.97
N TYR A 13 6.84 -0.28 13.40
CA TYR A 13 6.83 -1.34 12.41
C TYR A 13 7.45 -0.90 11.08
N LEU A 14 8.54 -1.58 10.72
CA LEU A 14 9.21 -1.49 9.42
C LEU A 14 9.17 -2.87 8.76
N GLY A 15 8.57 -2.94 7.58
CA GLY A 15 8.47 -4.21 6.84
C GLY A 15 7.20 -4.33 6.01
N ASN A 16 6.76 -5.58 5.82
CA ASN A 16 5.64 -5.89 4.95
C ASN A 16 4.65 -6.86 5.57
N ILE A 17 3.36 -6.60 5.36
CA ILE A 17 2.28 -7.57 5.58
C ILE A 17 1.95 -8.20 4.22
N ILE A 18 1.95 -9.53 4.16
CA ILE A 18 1.57 -10.28 2.97
C ILE A 18 0.21 -10.91 3.22
N VAL A 19 -0.77 -10.52 2.41
CA VAL A 19 -2.10 -11.14 2.36
C VAL A 19 -2.15 -12.03 1.13
N GLN A 20 -2.47 -13.30 1.33
CA GLN A 20 -2.73 -14.26 0.25
C GLN A 20 -4.21 -14.58 0.23
N TYR A 21 -4.85 -14.38 -0.93
CA TYR A 21 -6.28 -14.54 -1.11
C TYR A 21 -6.56 -15.31 -2.40
N GLN A 22 -7.19 -16.47 -2.29
CA GLN A 22 -7.61 -17.25 -3.46
C GLN A 22 -8.86 -16.63 -4.07
N LEU A 23 -8.80 -16.17 -5.32
CA LEU A 23 -10.01 -15.72 -6.01
C LEU A 23 -10.97 -16.91 -6.17
N PRO A 24 -12.23 -16.79 -5.74
CA PRO A 24 -13.17 -17.91 -5.66
C PRO A 24 -13.73 -18.32 -7.03
N PHE A 25 -13.62 -17.46 -8.04
CA PHE A 25 -14.05 -17.70 -9.42
C PHE A 25 -13.24 -16.79 -10.36
N PRO A 26 -13.22 -17.09 -11.67
CA PRO A 26 -12.75 -16.13 -12.67
C PRO A 26 -13.60 -14.85 -12.63
N CYS A 27 -12.98 -13.69 -12.50
CA CYS A 27 -13.66 -12.40 -12.43
C CYS A 27 -13.38 -11.50 -13.66
N ARG A 28 -14.40 -10.77 -14.10
CA ARG A 28 -14.29 -9.76 -15.17
C ARG A 28 -13.73 -8.44 -14.65
N ALA A 29 -13.95 -8.13 -13.37
CA ALA A 29 -13.42 -6.96 -12.72
C ALA A 29 -12.91 -7.29 -11.31
N LEU A 30 -11.82 -6.64 -10.92
CA LEU A 30 -11.19 -6.73 -9.62
C LEU A 30 -10.87 -5.32 -9.11
N LYS A 31 -11.28 -5.02 -7.88
CA LYS A 31 -10.98 -3.78 -7.18
C LYS A 31 -10.34 -4.13 -5.84
N ILE A 32 -9.19 -3.50 -5.55
CA ILE A 32 -8.48 -3.66 -4.29
C ILE A 32 -8.35 -2.27 -3.66
N VAL A 33 -8.76 -2.12 -2.41
CA VAL A 33 -8.66 -0.86 -1.69
C VAL A 33 -8.01 -1.07 -0.34
N LEU A 34 -6.88 -0.42 -0.11
CA LEU A 34 -6.26 -0.30 1.21
C LEU A 34 -6.61 1.07 1.81
N ARG A 35 -7.09 1.08 3.04
CA ARG A 35 -7.37 2.30 3.83
C ARG A 35 -6.55 2.28 5.11
N THR A 36 -6.04 3.44 5.49
CA THR A 36 -5.25 3.69 6.71
C THR A 36 -5.75 4.97 7.36
N GLU A 37 -5.55 5.11 8.67
CA GLU A 37 -5.89 6.35 9.39
C GLU A 37 -4.93 7.50 9.05
N GLU A 38 -5.28 8.72 9.44
CA GLU A 38 -4.41 9.89 9.26
C GLU A 38 -3.21 9.82 10.19
N LEU A 39 -2.02 9.78 9.62
CA LEU A 39 -0.80 10.01 10.39
C LEU A 39 -0.59 11.52 10.51
N GLU A 40 -0.60 12.07 11.73
CA GLU A 40 -0.15 13.44 11.97
C GLU A 40 1.38 13.53 11.83
N ARG A 41 1.83 13.70 10.59
CA ARG A 41 3.26 13.64 10.20
C ARG A 41 4.18 14.66 10.87
N LYS A 42 3.64 15.80 11.36
CA LYS A 42 4.48 16.91 11.86
C LYS A 42 4.95 16.69 13.30
N THR A 43 4.11 16.12 14.15
CA THR A 43 4.45 15.80 15.54
C THR A 43 5.42 14.63 15.59
N ALA A 44 5.29 13.74 14.60
CA ALA A 44 6.04 12.51 14.51
C ALA A 44 7.56 12.78 14.44
N ALA A 45 8.02 13.47 13.39
CA ALA A 45 9.44 13.74 13.17
C ALA A 45 10.17 14.38 14.37
N LEU A 46 9.48 15.15 15.21
CA LEU A 46 10.07 15.75 16.42
C LEU A 46 10.49 14.72 17.47
N SER A 47 9.84 13.57 17.55
CA SER A 47 10.19 12.51 18.49
C SER A 47 11.53 11.85 18.16
N HIS A 48 11.97 11.96 16.91
CA HIS A 48 13.24 11.43 16.38
C HIS A 48 14.31 12.50 16.19
N GLU A 49 14.10 13.69 16.75
CA GLU A 49 15.03 14.80 16.64
C GLU A 49 16.43 14.44 17.12
N LYS A 50 16.53 13.72 18.23
CA LYS A 50 17.81 13.33 18.82
C LYS A 50 18.58 12.42 17.89
N GLU A 51 17.94 11.36 17.39
CA GLU A 51 18.54 10.40 16.47
C GLU A 51 18.92 11.07 15.14
N ALA A 52 18.09 11.98 14.63
CA ALA A 52 18.39 12.76 13.43
C ALA A 52 19.61 13.67 13.61
N VAL A 53 19.72 14.35 14.74
CA VAL A 53 20.88 15.20 15.08
C VAL A 53 22.14 14.38 15.29
N GLU A 54 22.05 13.24 15.98
CA GLU A 54 23.18 12.32 16.18
C GLU A 54 23.69 11.74 14.85
N ALA A 55 22.78 11.31 13.96
CA ALA A 55 23.14 10.84 12.63
C ALA A 55 23.80 11.94 11.77
N PHE A 56 23.30 13.17 11.85
CA PHE A 56 23.90 14.30 11.15
C PHE A 56 25.29 14.64 11.71
N LEU A 57 25.46 14.66 13.03
CA LEU A 57 26.74 14.91 13.67
C LEU A 57 27.77 13.85 13.29
N LEU A 58 27.37 12.57 13.25
CA LEU A 58 28.25 11.49 12.82
C LEU A 58 28.69 11.64 11.36
N HIS A 59 27.81 12.13 10.49
CA HIS A 59 28.08 12.25 9.06
C HIS A 59 28.85 13.51 8.67
N CYS A 60 28.50 14.65 9.29
CA CYS A 60 29.02 15.98 8.95
C CYS A 60 30.06 16.50 9.96
N GLU A 61 30.30 15.78 11.06
CA GLU A 61 31.23 16.15 12.14
C GLU A 61 30.91 17.50 12.81
N ARG A 62 29.67 17.99 12.65
CA ARG A 62 29.14 19.19 13.30
C ARG A 62 27.66 19.06 13.60
N ALA A 63 27.15 19.89 14.50
CA ALA A 63 25.72 20.00 14.72
C ALA A 63 25.01 20.60 13.47
N PRO A 64 23.76 20.20 13.18
CA PRO A 64 22.98 20.81 12.12
C PRO A 64 22.54 22.22 12.50
N GLU A 65 22.53 23.13 11.54
CA GLU A 65 21.89 24.44 11.69
C GLU A 65 20.36 24.27 11.76
N PRO A 66 19.59 25.25 12.29
CA PRO A 66 18.14 25.13 12.45
C PRO A 66 17.39 24.74 11.16
N GLU A 67 17.76 25.34 10.02
CA GLU A 67 17.14 25.04 8.71
C GLU A 67 17.49 23.63 8.22
N GLU A 68 18.71 23.15 8.49
CA GLU A 68 19.13 21.80 8.14
C GLU A 68 18.40 20.77 8.97
N LYS A 69 18.23 21.05 10.27
CA LYS A 69 17.46 20.24 11.20
C LYS A 69 16.01 20.12 10.75
N GLU A 70 15.35 21.23 10.43
CA GLU A 70 13.99 21.22 9.87
C GLU A 70 13.91 20.39 8.58
N ARG A 71 14.90 20.52 7.69
CA ARG A 71 14.95 19.76 6.44
C ARG A 71 15.10 18.26 6.68
N ILE A 72 15.97 17.83 7.60
CA ILE A 72 16.21 16.41 7.91
C ILE A 72 14.94 15.80 8.51
N LEU A 73 14.34 16.49 9.49
CA LEU A 73 13.08 16.07 10.09
C LEU A 73 11.94 16.01 9.06
N GLY A 74 11.85 17.00 8.17
CA GLY A 74 10.86 17.02 7.07
C GLY A 74 11.05 15.94 6.02
N GLN A 75 12.22 15.29 5.96
CA GLN A 75 12.48 14.13 5.10
C GLN A 75 12.03 12.80 5.74
N MET A 76 11.84 12.76 7.05
CA MET A 76 11.28 11.59 7.73
C MET A 76 9.81 11.43 7.32
N LYS A 77 9.55 10.41 6.50
CA LYS A 77 8.20 10.16 5.97
C LYS A 77 7.84 8.70 6.17
N THR A 78 6.72 8.48 6.84
CA THR A 78 6.03 7.20 6.80
C THR A 78 5.30 7.08 5.46
N GLU A 79 5.63 6.03 4.71
CA GLU A 79 5.01 5.71 3.44
C GLU A 79 4.44 4.30 3.48
N ILE A 80 3.11 4.20 3.37
CA ILE A 80 2.44 2.93 3.16
C ILE A 80 2.26 2.71 1.67
N GLN A 81 2.73 1.57 1.16
CA GLN A 81 2.56 1.15 -0.23
C GLN A 81 1.68 -0.09 -0.32
N LEU A 82 0.98 -0.25 -1.44
CA LEU A 82 0.20 -1.44 -1.76
C LEU A 82 0.69 -2.00 -3.10
N ALA A 83 1.16 -3.25 -3.11
CA ALA A 83 1.49 -3.98 -4.32
C ALA A 83 0.60 -5.22 -4.48
N ALA A 84 0.26 -5.57 -5.72
CA ALA A 84 -0.58 -6.71 -6.04
C ALA A 84 0.07 -7.62 -7.08
N PHE A 85 -0.07 -8.93 -6.87
CA PHE A 85 0.35 -9.98 -7.78
C PHE A 85 -0.79 -10.99 -7.93
N LEU A 86 -1.06 -11.43 -9.15
CA LEU A 86 -2.04 -12.48 -9.42
C LEU A 86 -1.33 -13.67 -10.05
N SER A 87 -1.38 -14.82 -9.37
CA SER A 87 -0.74 -16.06 -9.81
C SER A 87 0.75 -15.85 -10.15
N GLY A 88 1.44 -15.04 -9.35
CA GLY A 88 2.85 -14.69 -9.55
C GLY A 88 3.11 -13.53 -10.52
N VAL A 89 2.11 -13.07 -11.27
CA VAL A 89 2.24 -11.95 -12.20
C VAL A 89 2.01 -10.63 -11.48
N PHE A 90 2.96 -9.69 -11.58
CA PHE A 90 2.83 -8.37 -11.00
C PHE A 90 1.71 -7.55 -11.68
N MET A 91 0.79 -7.03 -10.87
CA MET A 91 -0.34 -6.23 -11.36
C MET A 91 -0.17 -4.73 -11.14
N GLY A 92 0.60 -4.32 -10.15
CA GLY A 92 0.78 -2.90 -9.84
C GLY A 92 1.31 -2.64 -8.44
N ASN A 93 1.80 -1.41 -8.24
CA ASN A 93 2.21 -0.87 -6.95
C ASN A 93 1.76 0.60 -6.85
N ILE A 94 1.02 0.94 -5.79
CA ILE A 94 0.65 2.30 -5.45
C ILE A 94 1.46 2.73 -4.22
N HIS A 95 2.38 3.66 -4.47
CA HIS A 95 3.28 4.23 -3.46
C HIS A 95 3.02 5.72 -3.18
N ARG A 96 2.00 6.31 -3.82
CA ARG A 96 1.68 7.74 -3.65
C ARG A 96 1.23 8.03 -2.20
N PRO A 97 1.56 9.19 -1.61
CA PRO A 97 1.04 9.59 -0.31
C PRO A 97 -0.50 9.60 -0.27
N GLY A 98 -1.08 9.33 0.91
CA GLY A 98 -2.53 9.37 1.12
C GLY A 98 -3.05 8.16 1.88
N LYS A 99 -4.25 8.31 2.44
CA LYS A 99 -4.92 7.35 3.32
C LYS A 99 -5.49 6.14 2.59
N GLU A 100 -5.81 6.31 1.31
CA GLU A 100 -6.42 5.28 0.48
C GLU A 100 -5.50 4.92 -0.70
N LYS A 101 -5.25 3.62 -0.91
CA LYS A 101 -4.64 3.08 -2.13
C LYS A 101 -5.69 2.24 -2.84
N ARG A 102 -6.09 2.66 -4.04
CA ARG A 102 -7.15 2.00 -4.81
C ARG A 102 -6.60 1.49 -6.12
N MET A 103 -6.64 0.17 -6.34
CA MET A 103 -6.34 -0.47 -7.62
C MET A 103 -7.63 -0.91 -8.30
N LEU A 104 -7.84 -0.48 -9.54
CA LEU A 104 -9.00 -0.82 -10.35
C LEU A 104 -8.58 -1.58 -11.60
N PHE A 105 -9.06 -2.81 -11.74
CA PHE A 105 -8.83 -3.68 -12.89
C PHE A 105 -10.18 -4.06 -13.50
N SER A 106 -10.56 -3.39 -14.58
CA SER A 106 -11.82 -3.61 -15.29
C SER A 106 -11.67 -3.22 -16.75
N PRO A 107 -12.35 -3.89 -17.70
CA PRO A 107 -12.24 -3.59 -19.14
C PRO A 107 -12.51 -2.12 -19.49
N ASN A 108 -13.42 -1.48 -18.75
CA ASN A 108 -13.91 -0.13 -19.02
C ASN A 108 -13.36 0.93 -18.05
N ALA A 109 -12.47 0.53 -17.14
CA ALA A 109 -11.88 1.45 -16.18
C ALA A 109 -10.65 2.14 -16.75
N GLU A 110 -10.47 3.42 -16.41
CA GLU A 110 -9.18 4.07 -16.57
C GLU A 110 -8.13 3.36 -15.72
N ARG A 111 -6.95 3.18 -16.31
CA ARG A 111 -5.83 2.53 -15.64
C ARG A 111 -5.46 3.33 -14.39
N THR A 112 -5.52 2.66 -13.25
CA THR A 112 -5.00 3.24 -12.00
C THR A 112 -3.50 3.51 -12.14
N CYS A 113 -3.04 4.71 -11.77
CA CYS A 113 -1.61 5.02 -11.81
C CYS A 113 -0.81 4.06 -10.91
N GLY A 114 0.28 3.52 -11.44
CA GLY A 114 1.08 2.49 -10.78
C GLY A 114 0.59 1.05 -11.02
N CYS A 115 -0.52 0.85 -11.73
CA CYS A 115 -1.01 -0.46 -12.14
C CYS A 115 -0.70 -0.75 -13.62
N MET A 116 -0.47 -2.02 -13.92
CA MET A 116 -0.26 -2.55 -15.26
C MET A 116 -1.60 -2.64 -16.01
N ASP A 117 -1.55 -2.56 -17.34
CA ASP A 117 -2.73 -2.78 -18.18
C ASP A 117 -2.96 -4.28 -18.40
N ILE A 118 -3.48 -4.96 -17.38
CA ILE A 118 -3.80 -6.38 -17.43
C ILE A 118 -5.29 -6.52 -17.76
N LYS A 119 -5.60 -7.30 -18.80
CA LYS A 119 -6.96 -7.63 -19.17
C LYS A 119 -7.39 -8.94 -18.51
N GLY A 120 -8.65 -9.01 -18.10
CA GLY A 120 -9.24 -10.22 -17.52
C GLY A 120 -9.47 -11.35 -18.55
N PRO A 121 -10.05 -12.48 -18.13
CA PRO A 121 -10.57 -12.75 -16.79
C PRO A 121 -9.44 -12.94 -15.76
N TYR A 122 -9.60 -12.38 -14.56
CA TYR A 122 -8.65 -12.53 -13.46
C TYR A 122 -8.99 -13.78 -12.65
N HIS A 123 -8.02 -14.67 -12.46
CA HIS A 123 -8.22 -15.90 -11.70
C HIS A 123 -6.93 -16.37 -11.03
N GLY A 124 -7.07 -17.09 -9.91
CA GLY A 124 -5.98 -17.69 -9.16
C GLY A 124 -5.66 -16.98 -7.84
N LEU A 125 -4.42 -17.14 -7.37
CA LEU A 125 -3.99 -16.65 -6.08
C LEU A 125 -3.59 -15.18 -6.17
N LEU A 126 -4.32 -14.32 -5.47
CA LEU A 126 -3.99 -12.92 -5.28
C LEU A 126 -3.05 -12.77 -4.08
N LYS A 127 -1.83 -12.30 -4.32
CA LYS A 127 -0.88 -11.90 -3.29
C LYS A 127 -0.85 -10.38 -3.22
N LEU A 128 -1.25 -9.83 -2.08
CA LEU A 128 -1.20 -8.40 -1.78
C LEU A 128 -0.10 -8.16 -0.76
N VAL A 129 0.76 -7.18 -1.05
CA VAL A 129 1.86 -6.79 -0.17
C VAL A 129 1.62 -5.36 0.28
N ILE A 130 1.43 -5.18 1.58
CA ILE A 130 1.31 -3.86 2.19
C ILE A 130 2.65 -3.55 2.85
N ASN A 131 3.39 -2.60 2.29
CA ASN A 131 4.69 -2.20 2.81
C ASN A 131 4.55 -0.96 3.68
N SER A 132 5.25 -0.93 4.81
CA SER A 132 5.49 0.25 5.63
C SER A 132 6.96 0.64 5.49
N PHE A 133 7.20 1.86 5.00
CA PHE A 133 8.52 2.50 4.98
C PHE A 133 8.51 3.68 5.95
N GLY A 134 9.63 3.88 6.65
CA GLY A 134 9.77 4.93 7.66
C GLY A 134 9.33 4.46 9.05
N VAL A 135 9.34 5.39 10.02
CA VAL A 135 8.94 5.10 11.40
C VAL A 135 7.44 5.32 11.55
N LEU A 136 6.78 4.33 12.15
CA LEU A 136 5.39 4.41 12.58
C LEU A 136 5.38 4.72 14.07
N GLU A 137 5.22 5.98 14.45
CA GLU A 137 5.35 6.36 15.86
C GLU A 137 4.18 5.94 16.74
N GLU A 138 3.06 5.66 16.09
CA GLU A 138 1.88 5.09 16.68
C GLU A 138 1.45 3.85 15.88
N ALA A 139 0.68 2.99 16.54
CA ALA A 139 0.08 1.86 15.86
C ALA A 139 -0.92 2.37 14.81
N LEU A 140 -0.83 1.86 13.58
CA LEU A 140 -1.66 2.33 12.46
C LEU A 140 -2.65 1.24 12.03
N PRO A 141 -3.95 1.42 12.31
CA PRO A 141 -4.98 0.54 11.80
C PRO A 141 -5.05 0.60 10.27
N TRP A 142 -5.30 -0.55 9.66
CA TRP A 142 -5.52 -0.67 8.23
C TRP A 142 -6.70 -1.58 7.90
N GLU A 143 -7.34 -1.28 6.79
CA GLU A 143 -8.45 -2.04 6.22
C GLU A 143 -8.17 -2.33 4.75
N LEU A 144 -8.29 -3.59 4.34
CA LEU A 144 -8.10 -4.05 2.98
C LEU A 144 -9.40 -4.66 2.45
N GLU A 145 -9.95 -4.03 1.42
CA GLU A 145 -11.16 -4.45 0.72
C GLU A 145 -10.77 -5.06 -0.62
N ILE A 146 -11.25 -6.28 -0.89
CA ILE A 146 -11.10 -6.97 -2.16
C ILE A 146 -12.51 -7.20 -2.73
N SER A 147 -12.80 -6.55 -3.85
CA SER A 147 -14.07 -6.65 -4.55
C SER A 147 -13.86 -7.34 -5.90
N ALA A 148 -14.56 -8.45 -6.13
CA ALA A 148 -14.46 -9.24 -7.37
C ALA A 148 -15.84 -9.41 -8.02
N GLU A 149 -15.91 -9.17 -9.33
CA GLU A 149 -17.10 -9.34 -10.13
C GLU A 149 -16.97 -10.57 -11.05
N PRO A 150 -17.86 -11.57 -10.97
CA PRO A 150 -17.77 -12.77 -11.79
C PRO A 150 -17.68 -12.47 -13.28
N ALA A 151 -16.87 -13.24 -14.01
CA ALA A 151 -17.03 -13.32 -15.46
C ALA A 151 -18.33 -14.07 -15.77
N GLU A 152 -19.14 -13.57 -16.71
CA GLU A 152 -20.29 -14.33 -17.19
C GLU A 152 -19.80 -15.66 -17.78
N ARG A 153 -20.45 -16.77 -17.43
CA ARG A 153 -20.25 -18.01 -18.17
C ARG A 153 -20.82 -17.77 -19.55
N GLU A 154 -20.02 -17.91 -20.59
CA GLU A 154 -20.56 -18.10 -21.94
C GLU A 154 -21.59 -19.24 -21.85
N ARG A 155 -22.88 -18.91 -22.03
CA ARG A 155 -23.87 -19.92 -22.37
C ARG A 155 -23.40 -20.46 -23.72
N LYS A 156 -22.72 -21.61 -23.71
CA LYS A 156 -22.63 -22.43 -24.91
C LYS A 156 -24.06 -22.82 -25.25
N GLU A 157 -24.69 -22.08 -26.15
CA GLU A 157 -25.88 -22.53 -26.85
C GLU A 157 -25.47 -23.84 -27.52
N ARG A 158 -25.98 -24.96 -26.97
CA ARG A 158 -25.95 -26.24 -27.66
C ARG A 158 -26.93 -26.10 -28.82
N ILE A 159 -26.39 -25.91 -30.02
CA ILE A 159 -27.08 -26.22 -31.27
C ILE A 159 -27.09 -27.73 -31.43
#